data_AF-A0A376VZ20-F1
#
_entry.id   AF-A0A376VZ20-F1
#
_cell.length_a   1.000
_cell.length_b   1.000
_cell.length_c   1.000
_cell.angle_alpha   90.00
_cell.angle_beta   90.00
_cell.angle_gamma   90.00
#
_symmetry.space_group_name_H-M   'P 1'
#
loop_
_entity.id
_entity.type
_entity.pdbx_description
1 polymer ?
#
loop_
_entity_poly.entity_id
_entity_poly.type
_entity_poly.pdbx_seq_one_letter_code
_entity_poly.pdbx_strand_id
1 'polypeptide(L)'
;MKKGLKAFTVMSCDNVRENGHVAKVAVLGLAQARDPQLAAWIEENVTFPCTMVDRIVPAATPETLQEMLTSWVFTTRAPLPANRSVSG
;
A
#
# COMPACT_ATOMS: atom_id res chain seq x y z
N MET A 1 22.61 11.05 7.31
CA MET A 1 21.45 10.75 8.18
C MET A 1 21.31 11.80 9.27
N LYS A 2 20.33 12.72 9.19
CA LYS A 2 20.30 13.93 10.06
C LYS A 2 19.73 13.73 11.48
N LYS A 3 19.10 12.58 11.78
CA LYS A 3 18.40 12.35 13.06
C LYS A 3 18.68 10.99 13.74
N GLY A 4 19.59 10.16 13.20
CA GLY A 4 19.93 8.85 13.80
C GLY A 4 18.78 7.84 13.88
N LEU A 5 17.71 8.02 13.11
CA LEU A 5 16.57 7.11 13.08
C LEU A 5 16.89 5.85 12.26
N LYS A 6 16.29 4.72 12.67
CA LYS A 6 16.37 3.46 11.91
C LYS A 6 15.58 3.58 10.60
N ALA A 7 16.01 2.83 9.60
CA ALA A 7 15.25 2.64 8.38
C ALA A 7 13.90 1.96 8.67
N PHE A 8 12.92 2.20 7.80
CA PHE A 8 11.64 1.52 7.79
C PHE A 8 11.51 0.66 6.53
N THR A 9 10.57 -0.28 6.54
CA THR A 9 10.23 -1.11 5.39
C THR A 9 9.27 -0.39 4.45
N VAL A 10 9.50 -0.51 3.14
CA VAL A 10 8.55 -0.07 2.11
C VAL A 10 7.82 -1.30 1.58
N MET A 11 6.55 -1.45 1.94
CA MET A 11 5.72 -2.59 1.55
C MET A 11 4.66 -2.13 0.56
N SER A 12 4.82 -2.51 -0.71
CA SER A 12 3.75 -2.27 -1.70
C SER A 12 2.62 -3.28 -1.49
N CYS A 13 1.39 -2.77 -1.59
CA CYS A 13 0.15 -3.56 -1.58
C CYS A 13 -0.60 -3.39 -2.90
N ASP A 14 0.10 -3.00 -3.97
CA ASP A 14 -0.49 -2.88 -5.31
C ASP A 14 -0.55 -4.25 -5.98
N ASN A 15 -1.55 -4.42 -6.85
CA ASN A 15 -1.70 -5.62 -7.67
C ASN A 15 -0.77 -5.59 -8.89
N VAL A 16 0.53 -5.63 -8.62
CA VAL A 16 1.60 -5.67 -9.60
C VAL A 16 2.49 -6.87 -9.29
N ARG A 17 2.94 -7.59 -10.33
CA ARG A 17 3.89 -8.69 -10.14
C ARG A 17 5.20 -8.15 -9.56
N GLU A 18 5.73 -8.85 -8.56
CA GLU A 18 6.97 -8.44 -7.87
C GLU A 18 6.91 -6.99 -7.37
N ASN A 19 5.77 -6.59 -6.81
CA ASN A 19 5.49 -5.21 -6.38
C ASN A 19 6.57 -4.60 -5.45
N GLY A 20 7.19 -5.41 -4.60
CA GLY A 20 8.35 -5.00 -3.79
C GLY A 20 9.57 -4.62 -4.65
N HIS A 21 9.88 -5.39 -5.69
CA HIS A 21 10.98 -5.08 -6.61
C HIS A 21 10.70 -3.82 -7.42
N VAL A 22 9.46 -3.66 -7.91
CA VAL A 22 9.03 -2.45 -8.62
C VAL A 22 9.16 -1.21 -7.73
N ALA A 23 8.72 -1.31 -6.48
CA ALA A 23 8.89 -0.25 -5.49
C ALA A 23 10.37 0.07 -5.22
N LYS A 24 11.23 -0.95 -5.08
CA LYS A 24 12.69 -0.78 -4.91
C LYS A 24 13.29 0.00 -6.07
N VAL A 25 13.00 -0.39 -7.31
CA VAL A 25 13.54 0.26 -8.51
C VAL A 25 13.09 1.72 -8.59
N ALA A 26 11.81 2.00 -8.35
CA ALA A 26 11.29 3.37 -8.40
C ALA A 26 11.93 4.27 -7.31
N VAL A 27 12.03 3.76 -6.07
CA VAL A 27 12.61 4.50 -4.95
C VAL A 27 14.10 4.74 -5.16
N LEU A 28 14.86 3.72 -5.57
CA LEU A 28 16.30 3.88 -5.83
C LEU A 28 16.57 4.77 -7.04
N GLY A 29 15.76 4.69 -8.11
CA GLY A 29 15.89 5.57 -9.27
C GLY A 29 15.70 7.04 -8.90
N LEU A 30 14.68 7.35 -8.09
CA LEU A 30 14.48 8.71 -7.58
C LEU A 30 15.59 9.15 -6.63
N ALA A 31 16.03 8.26 -5.73
CA ALA A 31 17.12 8.55 -4.81
C ALA A 31 18.42 8.83 -5.57
N GLN A 32 18.74 8.04 -6.59
CA GLN A 32 19.93 8.20 -7.42
C GLN A 32 19.94 9.54 -8.16
N ALA A 33 18.79 9.97 -8.69
CA ALA A 33 18.64 11.26 -9.35
C ALA A 33 18.79 12.45 -8.38
N ARG A 34 18.61 12.23 -7.08
CA ARG A 34 18.69 13.26 -6.05
C ARG A 34 20.04 13.32 -5.36
N ASP A 35 20.55 12.16 -4.93
CA ASP A 35 21.79 12.00 -4.18
C ASP A 35 22.24 10.51 -4.22
N PRO A 36 23.34 10.18 -4.90
CA PRO A 36 23.87 8.81 -4.96
C PRO A 36 24.21 8.20 -3.58
N GLN A 37 24.62 9.02 -2.60
CA GLN A 37 24.91 8.53 -1.24
C GLN A 37 23.61 8.12 -0.54
N LEU A 38 22.52 8.82 -0.81
CA LEU A 38 21.20 8.45 -0.30
C LEU A 38 20.73 7.14 -0.93
N ALA A 39 20.93 6.95 -2.23
CA ALA A 39 20.55 5.72 -2.92
C ALA A 39 21.27 4.50 -2.34
N ALA A 40 22.60 4.58 -2.17
CA ALA A 40 23.40 3.52 -1.54
C ALA A 40 22.93 3.22 -0.11
N TRP A 41 22.67 4.27 0.69
CA TRP A 41 22.17 4.09 2.05
C TRP A 41 20.79 3.40 2.07
N ILE A 42 19.87 3.78 1.19
CA ILE A 42 18.54 3.14 1.08
C ILE A 42 18.70 1.67 0.71
N GLU A 43 19.55 1.36 -0.27
CA GLU A 43 19.77 -0.01 -0.72
C GLU A 43 20.28 -0.93 0.41
N GLU A 44 21.14 -0.42 1.29
CA GLU A 44 21.70 -1.18 2.41
C GLU A 44 20.75 -1.31 3.61
N ASN A 45 19.88 -0.33 3.83
CA ASN A 45 19.15 -0.19 5.10
C ASN A 45 17.63 -0.42 4.98
N VAL A 46 17.04 -0.24 3.80
CA VAL A 46 15.58 -0.33 3.58
C VAL A 46 15.24 -1.68 2.94
N THR A 47 14.14 -2.28 3.41
CA THR A 47 13.62 -3.54 2.87
C THR A 47 12.36 -3.32 2.02
N PHE A 48 12.22 -4.12 0.97
CA PHE A 48 11.15 -4.04 -0.03
C PHE A 48 10.51 -5.42 -0.27
N PRO A 49 9.72 -5.96 0.68
CA PRO A 49 9.07 -7.25 0.50
C PRO A 49 8.03 -7.21 -0.62
N CYS A 50 7.95 -8.30 -1.38
CA CYS A 50 6.84 -8.54 -2.30
C CYS A 50 5.64 -9.10 -1.54
N THR A 51 4.45 -8.68 -1.92
CA THR A 51 3.19 -9.13 -1.32
C THR A 51 2.23 -9.66 -2.39
N MET A 52 1.30 -10.51 -1.96
CA MET A 52 0.12 -10.87 -2.73
C MET A 52 -1.09 -10.26 -2.04
N VAL A 53 -1.88 -9.49 -2.78
CA VAL A 53 -3.11 -8.86 -2.30
C VAL A 53 -4.27 -9.40 -3.10
N ASP A 54 -5.26 -9.95 -2.40
CA ASP A 54 -6.47 -10.48 -3.03
C ASP A 54 -7.70 -10.01 -2.27
N ARG A 55 -8.27 -8.91 -2.76
CA ARG A 55 -9.59 -8.45 -2.33
C ARG A 55 -10.22 -7.62 -3.43
N ILE A 56 -11.40 -8.04 -3.86
CA ILE A 56 -12.28 -7.23 -4.72
C ILE A 56 -12.95 -6.17 -3.83
N VAL A 57 -12.68 -4.91 -4.13
CA VAL A 57 -13.34 -3.74 -3.51
C VAL A 57 -13.99 -2.95 -4.65
N PRO A 58 -15.30 -3.12 -4.90
CA PRO A 58 -16.01 -2.30 -5.88
C PRO A 58 -15.93 -0.82 -5.51
N ALA A 59 -16.00 0.05 -6.51
CA ALA A 59 -16.16 1.48 -6.25
C ALA A 59 -17.47 1.72 -5.50
N ALA A 60 -17.44 2.59 -4.49
CA ALA A 60 -18.65 2.98 -3.78
C ALA A 60 -19.59 3.76 -4.70
N THR A 61 -20.85 3.33 -4.77
CA THR A 61 -21.95 4.03 -5.44
C THR A 61 -22.98 4.53 -4.42
N PRO A 62 -23.81 5.53 -4.75
CA PRO A 62 -24.88 5.99 -3.87
C PRO A 62 -25.76 4.85 -3.33
N GLU A 63 -26.05 3.85 -4.15
CA GLU A 63 -26.87 2.68 -3.79
C GLU A 63 -26.18 1.82 -2.75
N THR A 64 -24.90 1.46 -2.99
CA THR A 64 -24.11 0.66 -2.02
C THR A 64 -23.94 1.39 -0.68
N LEU A 65 -23.79 2.72 -0.71
CA LEU A 65 -23.71 3.54 0.50
C LEU A 65 -25.04 3.53 1.27
N GLN A 66 -26.18 3.62 0.58
CA GLN A 66 -27.51 3.57 1.19
C GLN A 66 -27.79 2.19 1.83
N GLU A 67 -27.43 1.10 1.16
CA GLU A 67 -27.52 -0.25 1.70
C GLU A 67 -26.69 -0.40 3.00
N MET A 68 -25.47 0.12 3.01
CA MET A 68 -24.60 0.09 4.20
C MET A 68 -25.16 0.93 5.35
N LEU A 69 -25.71 2.11 5.09
CA LEU A 69 -26.34 2.95 6.13
C LEU A 69 -27.61 2.32 6.71
N THR A 70 -28.34 1.54 5.91
CA THR A 70 -29.58 0.88 6.37
C THR A 70 -29.27 -0.40 7.17
N SER A 71 -28.19 -1.10 6.82
CA SER A 71 -27.79 -2.36 7.46
C SER A 71 -26.89 -2.21 8.69
N TRP A 72 -26.22 -1.06 8.86
CA TRP A 72 -25.36 -0.77 10.00
C TRP A 72 -25.91 0.39 10.83
N VAL A 73 -26.13 0.18 12.13
CA VAL A 73 -26.66 1.19 13.07
C VAL A 73 -25.67 2.34 13.37
N PHE A 74 -24.50 2.35 12.73
CA PHE A 74 -23.45 3.35 12.92
C PHE A 74 -23.24 4.18 11.66
N THR A 75 -23.24 5.51 11.82
CA THR A 75 -22.84 6.43 10.75
C THR A 75 -21.33 6.43 10.57
N THR A 76 -20.84 5.82 9.50
CA THR A 76 -19.42 5.91 9.08
C THR A 76 -19.22 7.02 8.05
N ARG A 77 -18.11 7.76 8.15
CA ARG A 77 -17.78 8.89 7.23
C ARG A 77 -17.35 8.44 5.83
N ALA A 78 -16.86 7.21 5.67
CA ALA A 78 -16.38 6.69 4.40
C ALA A 78 -16.56 5.16 4.34
N PRO A 79 -17.79 4.65 4.15
CA PRO A 79 -18.02 3.23 3.94
C PRO A 79 -17.43 2.78 2.60
N LEU A 80 -16.81 1.61 2.57
CA LEU A 80 -16.36 0.97 1.34
C LEU A 80 -17.02 -0.41 1.23
N PRO A 81 -17.74 -0.71 0.13
CA PRO A 81 -18.29 -2.03 -0.09
C PRO A 81 -17.15 -3.04 -0.22
N ALA A 82 -17.21 -4.14 0.52
CA ALA A 82 -16.27 -5.23 0.43
C ALA A 82 -17.01 -6.56 0.50
N ASN A 83 -16.75 -7.45 -0.45
CA ASN A 83 -17.29 -8.80 -0.40
C ASN A 83 -16.73 -9.54 0.81
N ARG A 84 -17.54 -10.41 1.42
CA ARG A 84 -17.02 -11.39 2.38
C ARG A 84 -16.04 -12.29 1.64
N SER A 85 -14.83 -12.39 2.16
CA SER A 85 -13.84 -13.35 1.69
C SER A 85 -14.44 -14.76 1.81
N VAL A 86 -14.66 -15.43 0.68
CA VAL A 86 -15.00 -16.85 0.67
C VAL A 86 -13.68 -17.60 0.82
N SER A 87 -13.27 -17.84 2.05
CA SER A 87 -12.18 -18.78 2.33
C SER A 87 -12.73 -20.18 2.11
N GLY A 88 -12.34 -20.82 1.00
CA GLY A 88 -12.44 -22.26 0.82
C GLY A 88 -11.35 -23.00 1.58
#